data_AF-A0A953PUQ7-F1
#
_entry.id   AF-A0A953PUQ7-F1
#
_cell.length_a   1.000
_cell.length_b   1.000
_cell.length_c   1.000
_cell.angle_alpha   90.00
_cell.angle_beta   90.00
_cell.angle_gamma   90.00
#
_symmetry.space_group_name_H-M   'P 1'
#
loop_
_entity.id
_entity.type
_entity.pdbx_description
1 polymer ?
#
loop_
_entity_poly.entity_id
_entity_poly.type
_entity_poly.pdbx_seq_one_letter_code
_entity_poly.pdbx_strand_id
1 'polypeptide(L)'
;MKQTVISRIRVFPALLISLLSFTSLARGYSVLSHEAIIDAVWRTQIRKILLERYPTATDAQLREAHAYAYGGCIIQDMGYYPFGNRFFSNLTHYVRSGEFIEVMLQESQNMYEYAFALGAMAHFAADNVGHPTAVNLSVPMIYPKLRKKYGDVVTFGDDPKAHILVEFSFDVAQIAGGGYLPATYHNYIGFKVAKPLLERSFQRTYGLNFKDLFESEDLAIGTYRRGASEVIPELTVLAWRKKKKQIRKLTPAVTRRTFVYRISRRQYEAEWGNEYIRPRFLRRVWGRVKPRPTLLVKFLVFVFQLLPKVGRLQTLSFRIPTPEAERLFVKSFDTTVERYRAELIALDAGQLRLANEDFDTGKPTRAGEYKLADETYAELLDRLAQNRFRAATPELRENILAFYSDLSAPNAAKKDLGRWQKMLRELDELKAAQIPAAAKAPN
;
A
#
# COMPACT_ATOMS: atom_id res chain seq x y z
N MET A 1 31.15 42.41 59.66
CA MET A 1 32.23 42.08 58.71
C MET A 1 32.04 40.65 58.22
N LYS A 2 32.30 40.41 56.93
CA LYS A 2 32.11 39.18 56.13
C LYS A 2 30.73 39.04 55.43
N GLN A 3 30.70 39.61 54.23
CA GLN A 3 29.85 39.25 53.10
C GLN A 3 30.09 37.81 52.67
N THR A 4 29.04 37.10 52.23
CA THR A 4 29.06 36.39 50.92
C THR A 4 27.67 35.85 50.52
N VAL A 5 27.23 36.28 49.33
CA VAL A 5 26.66 35.47 48.23
C VAL A 5 25.24 34.87 48.36
N ILE A 6 24.28 35.60 47.78
CA ILE A 6 23.33 35.20 46.72
C ILE A 6 22.93 33.71 46.67
N SER A 7 21.68 33.39 47.03
CA SER A 7 20.98 32.21 46.49
C SER A 7 19.86 32.67 45.54
N ARG A 8 20.14 32.59 44.24
CA ARG A 8 19.16 32.75 43.16
C ARG A 8 18.20 31.57 43.15
N ILE A 9 16.91 31.90 43.02
CA ILE A 9 15.86 31.22 42.25
C ILE A 9 15.99 29.69 42.17
N ARG A 10 15.26 28.97 43.02
CA ARG A 10 14.90 27.56 42.82
C ARG A 10 13.49 27.46 42.24
N VAL A 11 13.38 27.65 40.93
CA VAL A 11 12.31 27.08 40.11
C VAL A 11 13.01 26.57 38.86
N PHE A 12 12.58 25.45 38.32
CA PHE A 12 13.15 24.70 37.17
C PHE A 12 14.18 23.61 37.53
N PRO A 13 13.67 22.44 37.93
CA PRO A 13 14.00 21.25 37.12
C PRO A 13 12.76 20.48 36.64
N ALA A 14 11.55 20.86 37.05
CA ALA A 14 10.33 20.14 36.65
C ALA A 14 9.91 20.38 35.19
N LEU A 15 10.18 21.57 34.62
CA LEU A 15 9.79 21.86 33.23
C LEU A 15 10.75 21.26 32.18
N LEU A 16 12.00 20.96 32.55
CA LEU A 16 12.98 20.39 31.62
C LEU A 16 12.81 18.86 31.47
N ILE A 17 12.23 18.19 32.48
CA ILE A 17 11.96 16.75 32.46
C ILE A 17 10.61 16.45 31.75
N SER A 18 9.66 17.39 31.74
CA SER A 18 8.43 17.27 30.96
C SER A 18 8.63 17.47 29.45
N LEU A 19 9.73 18.07 29.00
CA LEU A 19 10.03 18.33 27.59
C LEU A 19 10.85 17.22 26.90
N LEU A 20 11.25 16.17 27.63
CA LEU A 20 12.04 15.05 27.11
C LEU A 20 11.25 13.74 26.92
N SER A 21 9.94 13.75 27.20
CA SER A 21 9.08 12.55 27.14
C SER A 21 8.06 12.61 25.99
N PHE A 22 8.42 13.17 24.85
CA PHE A 22 7.68 12.97 23.58
C PHE A 22 8.65 13.07 22.40
N THR A 23 9.65 12.18 22.33
CA THR A 23 10.16 11.82 21.00
C THR A 23 9.15 10.84 20.42
N SER A 24 8.16 11.35 19.67
CA SER A 24 7.39 10.49 18.78
C SER A 24 8.40 9.76 17.90
N LEU A 25 8.42 8.43 18.00
CA LEU A 25 9.14 7.60 17.06
C LEU A 25 8.48 7.88 15.71
N ALA A 26 9.16 8.65 14.87
CA ALA A 26 8.77 8.92 13.50
C ALA A 26 8.56 7.59 12.78
N ARG A 27 7.30 7.18 12.68
CA ARG A 27 6.81 6.09 11.85
C ARG A 27 6.12 6.74 10.66
N GLY A 28 6.12 6.12 9.49
CA GLY A 28 5.58 6.76 8.28
C GLY A 28 5.68 5.91 7.05
N TYR A 29 4.83 6.20 6.06
CA TYR A 29 4.52 5.68 4.70
C TYR A 29 5.56 5.07 3.73
N SER A 30 5.19 3.89 3.20
CA SER A 30 5.87 2.97 2.30
C SER A 30 5.35 1.54 2.57
N VAL A 31 5.87 0.55 1.86
CA VAL A 31 5.63 -0.88 2.01
C VAL A 31 5.64 -1.32 3.48
N LEU A 32 6.67 -1.01 4.26
CA LEU A 32 6.72 -1.41 5.69
C LEU A 32 5.73 -0.61 6.55
N SER A 33 5.47 0.62 6.14
CA SER A 33 4.73 1.61 6.90
C SER A 33 3.26 1.30 7.04
N HIS A 34 2.72 0.63 6.04
CA HIS A 34 1.41 0.00 6.10
C HIS A 34 1.28 -0.89 7.34
N GLU A 35 2.27 -1.74 7.60
CA GLU A 35 2.29 -2.57 8.81
C GLU A 35 2.55 -1.75 10.09
N ALA A 36 3.35 -0.68 10.01
CA ALA A 36 3.54 0.19 11.16
C ALA A 36 2.25 0.90 11.61
N ILE A 37 1.31 1.17 10.68
CA ILE A 37 -0.02 1.69 11.00
C ILE A 37 -0.83 0.63 11.72
N ILE A 38 -0.81 -0.62 11.23
CA ILE A 38 -1.42 -1.75 11.93
C ILE A 38 -0.88 -1.85 13.36
N ASP A 39 0.44 -1.85 13.53
CA ASP A 39 1.09 -1.91 14.85
C ASP A 39 0.70 -0.74 15.76
N ALA A 40 0.53 0.46 15.21
CA ALA A 40 0.19 1.67 15.96
C ALA A 40 -1.21 1.62 16.58
N VAL A 41 -2.11 0.80 16.04
CA VAL A 41 -3.50 0.65 16.52
C VAL A 41 -3.86 -0.78 16.91
N TRP A 42 -2.94 -1.74 16.76
CA TRP A 42 -3.21 -3.17 16.99
C TRP A 42 -3.73 -3.43 18.40
N ARG A 43 -2.99 -2.97 19.42
CA ARG A 43 -3.34 -3.24 20.82
C ARG A 43 -4.57 -2.47 21.29
N THR A 44 -4.77 -1.26 20.77
CA THR A 44 -5.73 -0.28 21.27
C THR A 44 -7.07 -0.31 20.55
N GLN A 45 -7.10 -0.71 19.26
CA GLN A 45 -8.33 -0.75 18.47
C GLN A 45 -8.56 -2.12 17.82
N ILE A 46 -7.64 -2.60 16.95
CA ILE A 46 -7.90 -3.82 16.15
C ILE A 46 -8.16 -5.03 17.04
N ARG A 47 -7.29 -5.29 18.03
CA ARG A 47 -7.48 -6.42 18.97
C ARG A 47 -8.79 -6.32 19.74
N LYS A 48 -9.23 -5.11 20.10
CA LYS A 48 -10.51 -4.88 20.79
C LYS A 48 -11.68 -5.29 19.89
N ILE A 49 -11.72 -4.76 18.67
CA ILE A 49 -12.74 -5.08 17.66
C ILE A 49 -12.79 -6.58 17.35
N LEU A 50 -11.63 -7.24 17.24
CA LEU A 50 -11.57 -8.68 17.03
C LEU A 50 -12.14 -9.44 18.23
N LEU A 51 -11.86 -9.04 19.47
CA LEU A 51 -12.38 -9.70 20.67
C LEU A 51 -13.85 -9.41 20.93
N GLU A 52 -14.36 -8.26 20.52
CA GLU A 52 -15.80 -7.93 20.57
C GLU A 52 -16.59 -8.86 19.65
N ARG A 53 -16.07 -9.14 18.44
CA ARG A 53 -16.71 -10.05 17.48
C ARG A 53 -16.42 -11.53 17.75
N TYR A 54 -15.24 -11.86 18.29
CA TYR A 54 -14.76 -13.22 18.53
C TYR A 54 -14.26 -13.36 19.99
N PRO A 55 -15.17 -13.40 20.98
CA PRO A 55 -14.82 -13.28 22.41
C PRO A 55 -14.00 -14.45 22.96
N THR A 56 -14.03 -15.61 22.29
CA THR A 56 -13.27 -16.81 22.68
C THR A 56 -11.92 -16.92 21.99
N ALA A 57 -11.47 -15.90 21.24
CA ALA A 57 -10.22 -15.93 20.52
C ALA A 57 -9.01 -16.02 21.48
N THR A 58 -8.15 -17.01 21.26
CA THR A 58 -6.92 -17.19 22.03
C THR A 58 -5.83 -16.22 21.56
N ASP A 59 -4.82 -15.97 22.39
CA ASP A 59 -3.66 -15.15 21.99
C ASP A 59 -2.92 -15.72 20.78
N ALA A 60 -2.94 -17.05 20.57
CA ALA A 60 -2.36 -17.67 19.38
C ALA A 60 -3.13 -17.30 18.11
N GLN A 61 -4.47 -17.36 18.17
CA GLN A 61 -5.31 -16.96 17.03
C GLN A 61 -5.25 -15.45 16.78
N LEU A 62 -5.12 -14.63 17.83
CA LEU A 62 -4.90 -13.18 17.66
C LEU A 62 -3.55 -12.88 17.01
N ARG A 63 -2.48 -13.61 17.36
CA ARG A 63 -1.19 -13.49 16.66
C ARG A 63 -1.30 -13.89 15.19
N GLU A 64 -2.08 -14.92 14.88
CA GLU A 64 -2.33 -15.32 13.50
C GLU A 64 -3.18 -14.28 12.74
N ALA A 65 -4.23 -13.75 13.36
CA ALA A 65 -5.04 -12.66 12.80
C ALA A 65 -4.19 -11.42 12.50
N HIS A 66 -3.15 -11.16 13.29
CA HIS A 66 -2.21 -10.06 13.03
C HIS A 66 -1.49 -10.22 11.68
N ALA A 67 -1.06 -11.45 11.35
CA ALA A 67 -0.44 -11.74 10.06
C ALA A 67 -1.41 -11.55 8.89
N TYR A 68 -2.71 -11.75 9.10
CA TYR A 68 -3.75 -11.43 8.12
C TYR A 68 -3.97 -9.93 7.99
N ALA A 69 -3.97 -9.17 9.09
CA ALA A 69 -4.03 -7.70 9.02
C ALA A 69 -2.85 -7.10 8.25
N TYR A 70 -1.63 -7.65 8.45
CA TYR A 70 -0.47 -7.29 7.63
C TYR A 70 -0.67 -7.61 6.15
N GLY A 71 -1.19 -8.80 5.81
CA GLY A 71 -1.47 -9.13 4.42
C GLY A 71 -2.55 -8.25 3.80
N GLY A 72 -3.53 -7.83 4.60
CA GLY A 72 -4.57 -6.90 4.19
C GLY A 72 -4.01 -5.52 3.89
N CYS A 73 -3.10 -4.98 4.71
CA CYS A 73 -2.60 -3.62 4.54
C CYS A 73 -1.66 -3.40 3.35
N ILE A 74 -1.40 -4.45 2.58
CA ILE A 74 -0.55 -4.41 1.38
C ILE A 74 -1.22 -5.07 0.17
N ILE A 75 -2.46 -5.55 0.31
CA ILE A 75 -3.05 -6.38 -0.74
C ILE A 75 -3.32 -5.57 -2.01
N GLN A 76 -3.78 -4.33 -1.87
CA GLN A 76 -4.09 -3.46 -3.01
C GLN A 76 -2.84 -3.20 -3.88
N ASP A 77 -1.64 -3.17 -3.30
CA ASP A 77 -0.37 -3.01 -4.03
C ASP A 77 0.11 -4.27 -4.74
N MET A 78 -0.45 -5.43 -4.44
CA MET A 78 0.04 -6.72 -4.94
C MET A 78 0.18 -6.76 -6.46
N GLY A 79 -0.70 -6.07 -7.18
CA GLY A 79 -0.69 -5.98 -8.64
C GLY A 79 0.45 -5.15 -9.24
N TYR A 80 1.07 -4.26 -8.48
CA TYR A 80 2.23 -3.47 -8.92
C TYR A 80 3.56 -4.20 -8.77
N TYR A 81 3.58 -5.27 -8.00
CA TYR A 81 4.75 -6.11 -7.82
C TYR A 81 4.94 -7.08 -8.99
N PRO A 82 6.15 -7.65 -9.14
CA PRO A 82 6.40 -8.68 -10.13
C PRO A 82 5.35 -9.79 -10.15
N PHE A 83 4.87 -10.12 -11.35
CA PHE A 83 3.85 -11.16 -11.59
C PHE A 83 2.48 -10.87 -10.96
N GLY A 84 2.31 -9.66 -10.40
CA GLY A 84 1.03 -9.09 -10.10
C GLY A 84 0.29 -8.64 -11.36
N ASN A 85 -0.97 -8.28 -11.20
CA ASN A 85 -1.79 -7.70 -12.24
C ASN A 85 -2.05 -6.21 -11.95
N ARG A 86 -1.47 -5.31 -12.76
CA ARG A 86 -1.61 -3.86 -12.56
C ARG A 86 -3.06 -3.39 -12.59
N PHE A 87 -3.91 -4.04 -13.38
CA PHE A 87 -5.31 -3.70 -13.45
C PHE A 87 -6.04 -4.01 -12.13
N PHE A 88 -5.65 -5.08 -11.42
CA PHE A 88 -6.15 -5.34 -10.07
C PHE A 88 -5.79 -4.19 -9.10
N SER A 89 -4.52 -3.76 -9.06
CA SER A 89 -4.12 -2.64 -8.18
C SER A 89 -4.82 -1.36 -8.57
N ASN A 90 -4.86 -1.04 -9.86
CA ASN A 90 -5.58 0.13 -10.35
C ASN A 90 -7.08 0.12 -9.97
N LEU A 91 -7.75 -1.03 -10.06
CA LEU A 91 -9.15 -1.13 -9.63
C LEU A 91 -9.29 -0.78 -8.16
N THR A 92 -8.51 -1.45 -7.31
CA THR A 92 -8.60 -1.25 -5.85
C THR A 92 -8.15 0.14 -5.40
N HIS A 93 -7.31 0.84 -6.18
CA HIS A 93 -6.85 2.20 -5.89
C HIS A 93 -7.77 3.31 -6.42
N TYR A 94 -8.45 3.08 -7.55
CA TYR A 94 -9.08 4.17 -8.30
C TYR A 94 -10.54 3.93 -8.66
N VAL A 95 -11.08 2.73 -8.44
CA VAL A 95 -12.44 2.36 -8.86
C VAL A 95 -13.16 1.68 -7.70
N ARG A 96 -14.26 2.27 -7.22
CA ARG A 96 -15.04 1.70 -6.09
C ARG A 96 -14.15 1.33 -4.89
N SER A 97 -13.13 2.16 -4.62
CA SER A 97 -12.05 1.84 -3.67
C SER A 97 -12.54 1.73 -2.22
N GLY A 98 -13.37 2.66 -1.76
CA GLY A 98 -14.00 2.59 -0.44
C GLY A 98 -15.03 1.46 -0.34
N GLU A 99 -15.82 1.29 -1.39
CA GLU A 99 -16.81 0.21 -1.48
C GLU A 99 -16.18 -1.19 -1.45
N PHE A 100 -15.02 -1.38 -2.09
CA PHE A 100 -14.27 -2.63 -2.03
C PHE A 100 -13.92 -3.02 -0.59
N ILE A 101 -13.51 -2.05 0.23
CA ILE A 101 -13.21 -2.26 1.66
C ILE A 101 -14.48 -2.62 2.43
N GLU A 102 -15.58 -1.89 2.23
CA GLU A 102 -16.86 -2.20 2.87
C GLU A 102 -17.35 -3.61 2.50
N VAL A 103 -17.23 -4.01 1.23
CA VAL A 103 -17.56 -5.36 0.78
C VAL A 103 -16.67 -6.41 1.46
N MET A 104 -15.36 -6.17 1.59
CA MET A 104 -14.46 -7.09 2.31
C MET A 104 -14.86 -7.25 3.79
N LEU A 105 -15.27 -6.17 4.45
CA LEU A 105 -15.74 -6.22 5.83
C LEU A 105 -17.06 -7.01 5.94
N GLN A 106 -17.99 -6.79 5.02
CA GLN A 106 -19.28 -7.49 4.96
C GLN A 106 -19.14 -8.99 4.64
N GLU A 107 -18.27 -9.35 3.69
CA GLU A 107 -18.06 -10.72 3.21
C GLU A 107 -17.16 -11.57 4.12
N SER A 108 -16.62 -10.97 5.19
CA SER A 108 -15.77 -11.67 6.17
C SER A 108 -16.55 -12.72 6.96
N GLN A 109 -16.12 -13.99 6.87
CA GLN A 109 -16.80 -15.13 7.48
C GLN A 109 -16.13 -15.63 8.77
N ASN A 110 -14.90 -15.20 9.04
CA ASN A 110 -14.14 -15.60 10.22
C ASN A 110 -13.15 -14.50 10.65
N MET A 111 -12.53 -14.69 11.81
CA MET A 111 -11.63 -13.70 12.41
C MET A 111 -10.44 -13.34 11.51
N TYR A 112 -9.92 -14.29 10.74
CA TYR A 112 -8.76 -14.07 9.88
C TYR A 112 -9.14 -13.26 8.64
N GLU A 113 -10.28 -13.58 8.02
CA GLU A 113 -10.86 -12.77 6.95
C GLU A 113 -11.19 -11.35 7.43
N TYR A 114 -11.76 -11.22 8.63
CA TYR A 114 -12.09 -9.91 9.19
C TYR A 114 -10.83 -9.10 9.51
N ALA A 115 -9.80 -9.71 10.11
CA ALA A 115 -8.52 -9.05 10.33
C ALA A 115 -7.84 -8.64 9.01
N PHE A 116 -7.94 -9.46 7.97
CA PHE A 116 -7.47 -9.10 6.63
C PHE A 116 -8.22 -7.89 6.06
N ALA A 117 -9.55 -7.84 6.19
CA ALA A 117 -10.35 -6.69 5.77
C ALA A 117 -10.02 -5.41 6.55
N LEU A 118 -9.80 -5.51 7.87
CA LEU A 118 -9.31 -4.39 8.69
C LEU A 118 -7.94 -3.90 8.20
N GLY A 119 -7.07 -4.84 7.80
CA GLY A 119 -5.79 -4.54 7.15
C GLY A 119 -5.97 -3.73 5.87
N ALA A 120 -6.85 -4.19 4.97
CA ALA A 120 -7.13 -3.49 3.71
C ALA A 120 -7.72 -2.09 3.95
N MET A 121 -8.54 -1.90 4.99
CA MET A 121 -9.01 -0.58 5.42
C MET A 121 -7.86 0.31 5.90
N ALA A 122 -6.84 -0.25 6.56
CA ALA A 122 -5.65 0.52 6.93
C ALA A 122 -4.94 1.06 5.69
N HIS A 123 -4.75 0.24 4.66
CA HIS A 123 -4.18 0.67 3.38
C HIS A 123 -5.01 1.78 2.72
N PHE A 124 -6.35 1.64 2.72
CA PHE A 124 -7.25 2.69 2.22
C PHE A 124 -7.05 4.03 2.95
N ALA A 125 -7.04 4.02 4.29
CA ALA A 125 -6.76 5.23 5.07
C ALA A 125 -5.38 5.79 4.75
N ALA A 126 -4.46 4.87 4.47
CA ALA A 126 -3.06 5.14 4.37
C ALA A 126 -2.70 5.90 3.10
N ASP A 127 -3.07 5.38 1.94
CA ASP A 127 -2.69 6.01 0.68
C ASP A 127 -3.46 7.31 0.45
N ASN A 128 -4.75 7.36 0.80
CA ASN A 128 -5.57 8.57 0.68
C ASN A 128 -5.07 9.75 1.53
N VAL A 129 -4.20 9.51 2.53
CA VAL A 129 -3.54 10.57 3.30
C VAL A 129 -2.08 10.71 2.88
N GLY A 130 -1.34 9.61 2.83
CA GLY A 130 0.09 9.55 2.60
C GLY A 130 0.52 10.11 1.25
N HIS A 131 -0.19 9.77 0.18
CA HIS A 131 0.14 10.24 -1.16
C HIS A 131 -0.05 11.76 -1.29
N PRO A 132 -1.24 12.35 -1.08
CA PRO A 132 -1.44 13.77 -1.31
C PRO A 132 -0.69 14.67 -0.32
N THR A 133 -0.43 14.21 0.92
CA THR A 133 0.14 15.07 1.97
C THR A 133 1.63 14.87 2.21
N ALA A 134 2.23 13.78 1.70
CA ALA A 134 3.66 13.53 1.84
C ALA A 134 4.34 13.16 0.53
N VAL A 135 3.95 12.05 -0.12
CA VAL A 135 4.70 11.54 -1.28
C VAL A 135 4.65 12.54 -2.43
N ASN A 136 3.46 13.00 -2.81
CA ASN A 136 3.27 13.86 -3.99
C ASN A 136 3.90 15.24 -3.83
N LEU A 137 4.03 15.72 -2.59
CA LEU A 137 4.75 16.94 -2.26
C LEU A 137 6.28 16.73 -2.17
N SER A 138 6.72 15.53 -1.80
CA SER A 138 8.14 15.22 -1.60
C SER A 138 8.86 14.89 -2.90
N VAL A 139 8.17 14.29 -3.88
CA VAL A 139 8.72 14.02 -5.21
C VAL A 139 9.34 15.28 -5.85
N PRO A 140 8.63 16.42 -5.98
CA PRO A 140 9.22 17.63 -6.57
C PRO A 140 10.31 18.27 -5.69
N MET A 141 10.27 18.09 -4.36
CA MET A 141 11.35 18.53 -3.46
C MET A 141 12.65 17.76 -3.71
N ILE A 142 12.54 16.45 -3.96
CA ILE A 142 13.68 15.54 -4.13
C ILE A 142 14.19 15.56 -5.58
N TYR A 143 13.30 15.81 -6.55
CA TYR A 143 13.59 15.77 -7.99
C TYR A 143 13.23 17.11 -8.68
N PRO A 144 14.13 18.11 -8.69
CA PRO A 144 13.86 19.45 -9.24
C PRO A 144 13.43 19.48 -10.71
N LYS A 145 13.85 18.49 -11.51
CA LYS A 145 13.42 18.36 -12.91
C LYS A 145 11.93 18.03 -13.03
N LEU A 146 11.40 17.22 -12.10
CA LEU A 146 9.97 16.91 -12.04
C LEU A 146 9.20 18.12 -11.55
N ARG A 147 9.72 18.85 -10.55
CA ARG A 147 9.15 20.14 -10.13
C ARG A 147 8.99 21.13 -11.28
N LYS A 148 10.04 21.27 -12.12
CA LYS A 148 9.98 22.14 -13.30
C LYS A 148 8.92 21.70 -14.32
N LYS A 149 8.64 20.40 -14.42
CA LYS A 149 7.72 19.84 -15.43
C LYS A 149 6.26 19.86 -14.96
N TYR A 150 6.01 19.52 -13.70
CA TYR A 150 4.68 19.23 -13.18
C TYR A 150 4.24 20.16 -12.04
N GLY A 151 5.15 20.98 -11.49
CA GLY A 151 4.87 21.89 -10.39
C GLY A 151 5.19 21.31 -9.02
N ASP A 152 4.51 21.83 -7.98
CA ASP A 152 4.78 21.50 -6.58
C ASP A 152 4.11 20.22 -6.09
N VAL A 153 3.31 19.58 -6.94
CA VAL A 153 2.68 18.28 -6.70
C VAL A 153 3.01 17.40 -7.88
N VAL A 154 3.57 16.21 -7.62
CA VAL A 154 3.87 15.20 -8.65
C VAL A 154 3.26 13.88 -8.21
N THR A 155 2.26 13.44 -8.94
CA THR A 155 1.46 12.24 -8.64
C THR A 155 2.18 10.98 -9.12
N PHE A 156 1.74 9.80 -8.69
CA PHE A 156 2.17 8.52 -9.25
C PHE A 156 1.96 8.48 -10.77
N GLY A 157 0.83 9.01 -11.25
CA GLY A 157 0.49 9.10 -12.67
C GLY A 157 1.47 9.95 -13.49
N ASP A 158 2.15 10.91 -12.86
CA ASP A 158 3.12 11.79 -13.51
C ASP A 158 4.52 11.15 -13.67
N ASP A 159 5.00 10.46 -12.63
CA ASP A 159 6.27 9.72 -12.63
C ASP A 159 6.26 8.57 -11.59
N PRO A 160 5.80 7.35 -11.97
CA PRO A 160 5.71 6.21 -11.06
C PRO A 160 7.04 5.83 -10.43
N LYS A 161 8.14 6.06 -11.14
CA LYS A 161 9.47 5.67 -10.68
C LYS A 161 9.94 6.57 -9.55
N ALA A 162 9.80 7.89 -9.71
CA ALA A 162 10.20 8.84 -8.69
C ALA A 162 9.32 8.71 -7.45
N HIS A 163 8.01 8.49 -7.65
CA HIS A 163 7.03 8.25 -6.59
C HIS A 163 7.44 7.06 -5.71
N ILE A 164 7.64 5.88 -6.31
CA ILE A 164 8.12 4.68 -5.60
C ILE A 164 9.49 4.91 -4.91
N LEU A 165 10.41 5.65 -5.54
CA LEU A 165 11.71 5.95 -4.91
C LEU A 165 11.58 6.84 -3.67
N VAL A 166 10.59 7.74 -3.63
CA VAL A 166 10.30 8.54 -2.44
C VAL A 166 9.73 7.67 -1.33
N GLU A 167 8.78 6.78 -1.62
CA GLU A 167 8.24 5.81 -0.65
C GLU A 167 9.36 4.95 -0.06
N PHE A 168 10.24 4.37 -0.90
CA PHE A 168 11.40 3.64 -0.38
C PHE A 168 12.33 4.51 0.49
N SER A 169 12.42 5.81 0.19
CA SER A 169 13.26 6.73 0.96
C SER A 169 12.68 7.03 2.35
N PHE A 170 11.36 7.01 2.45
CA PHE A 170 10.59 7.12 3.66
C PHE A 170 10.69 5.86 4.54
N ASP A 171 10.65 4.66 3.95
CA ASP A 171 10.96 3.40 4.66
C ASP A 171 12.33 3.47 5.35
N VAL A 172 13.33 3.96 4.63
CA VAL A 172 14.68 4.12 5.17
C VAL A 172 14.72 5.13 6.32
N ALA A 173 13.94 6.21 6.23
CA ALA A 173 13.83 7.20 7.31
C ALA A 173 13.18 6.60 8.56
N GLN A 174 12.11 5.82 8.39
CA GLN A 174 11.43 5.14 9.49
C GLN A 174 12.29 4.07 10.16
N ILE A 175 12.96 3.22 9.37
CA ILE A 175 13.92 2.23 9.87
C ILE A 175 15.00 2.93 10.71
N ALA A 176 15.50 4.08 10.22
CA ALA A 176 16.52 4.85 10.93
C ALA A 176 16.00 5.55 12.20
N GLY A 177 14.70 5.90 12.23
CA GLY A 177 14.00 6.51 13.35
C GLY A 177 13.67 5.55 14.49
N GLY A 178 14.14 4.30 14.44
CA GLY A 178 13.81 3.27 15.44
C GLY A 178 12.41 2.69 15.27
N GLY A 179 11.79 2.89 14.10
CA GLY A 179 10.41 2.50 13.82
C GLY A 179 10.18 0.99 13.73
N TYR A 180 11.24 0.18 13.54
CA TYR A 180 11.12 -1.27 13.35
C TYR A 180 12.10 -2.06 14.21
N LEU A 181 11.58 -3.03 14.95
CA LEU A 181 12.39 -4.07 15.58
C LEU A 181 12.67 -5.19 14.55
N PRO A 182 13.77 -5.96 14.69
CA PRO A 182 14.06 -7.07 13.79
C PRO A 182 12.92 -8.10 13.64
N ALA A 183 12.10 -8.28 14.68
CA ALA A 183 10.92 -9.14 14.66
C ALA A 183 9.83 -8.60 13.71
N THR A 184 9.70 -7.27 13.56
CA THR A 184 8.73 -6.66 12.65
C THR A 184 9.01 -7.02 11.20
N TYR A 185 10.28 -7.01 10.77
CA TYR A 185 10.66 -7.42 9.41
C TYR A 185 10.34 -8.89 9.10
N HIS A 186 10.47 -9.75 10.10
CA HIS A 186 10.17 -11.16 9.96
C HIS A 186 8.66 -11.39 9.86
N ASN A 187 7.87 -10.73 10.70
CA ASN A 187 6.43 -10.77 10.61
C ASN A 187 5.90 -10.15 9.30
N TYR A 188 6.58 -9.11 8.80
CA TYR A 188 6.30 -8.52 7.49
C TYR A 188 6.37 -9.57 6.40
N ILE A 189 7.47 -10.32 6.34
CA ILE A 189 7.61 -11.40 5.35
C ILE A 189 6.58 -12.51 5.62
N GLY A 190 6.19 -12.70 6.88
CA GLY A 190 5.21 -13.69 7.33
C GLY A 190 3.74 -13.34 7.11
N PHE A 191 3.40 -12.27 6.37
CA PHE A 191 2.01 -11.90 6.11
C PHE A 191 1.18 -13.07 5.52
N LYS A 192 -0.11 -13.10 5.84
CA LYS A 192 -1.09 -14.08 5.34
C LYS A 192 -2.18 -13.41 4.53
N VAL A 193 -2.67 -14.11 3.51
CA VAL A 193 -3.71 -13.59 2.60
C VAL A 193 -4.98 -14.41 2.74
N ALA A 194 -6.10 -13.73 2.98
CA ALA A 194 -7.42 -14.35 2.99
C ALA A 194 -7.98 -14.47 1.57
N LYS A 195 -7.43 -15.40 0.76
CA LYS A 195 -7.80 -15.53 -0.66
C LYS A 195 -9.30 -15.72 -0.89
N PRO A 196 -10.02 -16.58 -0.14
CA PRO A 196 -11.46 -16.73 -0.37
C PRO A 196 -12.23 -15.42 -0.20
N LEU A 197 -11.88 -14.62 0.81
CA LEU A 197 -12.46 -13.28 0.98
C LEU A 197 -12.12 -12.37 -0.19
N LEU A 198 -10.85 -12.34 -0.60
CA LEU A 198 -10.37 -11.50 -1.69
C LEU A 198 -11.10 -11.82 -3.00
N GLU A 199 -11.20 -13.11 -3.36
CA GLU A 199 -11.91 -13.58 -4.56
C GLU A 199 -13.39 -13.16 -4.54
N ARG A 200 -14.11 -13.43 -3.44
CA ARG A 200 -15.54 -13.09 -3.31
C ARG A 200 -15.77 -11.59 -3.35
N SER A 201 -14.99 -10.82 -2.61
CA SER A 201 -15.14 -9.36 -2.52
C SER A 201 -14.80 -8.69 -3.83
N PHE A 202 -13.76 -9.17 -4.54
CA PHE A 202 -13.38 -8.65 -5.84
C PHE A 202 -14.46 -8.91 -6.89
N GLN A 203 -15.00 -10.13 -6.93
CA GLN A 203 -16.10 -10.47 -7.82
C GLN A 203 -17.36 -9.64 -7.51
N ARG A 204 -17.75 -9.51 -6.24
CA ARG A 204 -18.92 -8.72 -5.82
C ARG A 204 -18.75 -7.23 -6.14
N THR A 205 -17.54 -6.69 -6.04
CA THR A 205 -17.29 -5.26 -6.26
C THR A 205 -17.18 -4.91 -7.74
N TYR A 206 -16.52 -5.76 -8.54
CA TYR A 206 -16.12 -5.44 -9.91
C TYR A 206 -16.76 -6.32 -10.99
N GLY A 207 -17.51 -7.36 -10.61
CA GLY A 207 -18.11 -8.29 -11.58
C GLY A 207 -17.09 -9.11 -12.38
N LEU A 208 -15.84 -9.19 -11.91
CA LEU A 208 -14.73 -9.89 -12.57
C LEU A 208 -14.27 -11.07 -11.72
N ASN A 209 -13.92 -12.19 -12.34
CA ASN A 209 -13.33 -13.29 -11.58
C ASN A 209 -11.86 -12.98 -11.31
N PHE A 210 -11.44 -13.17 -10.06
CA PHE A 210 -10.05 -12.92 -9.66
C PHE A 210 -9.04 -13.75 -10.49
N LYS A 211 -9.42 -14.99 -10.82
CA LYS A 211 -8.62 -15.93 -11.65
C LYS A 211 -8.43 -15.48 -13.10
N ASP A 212 -9.27 -14.59 -13.61
CA ASP A 212 -9.08 -14.00 -14.94
C ASP A 212 -7.93 -12.97 -14.94
N LEU A 213 -7.51 -12.51 -13.75
CA LEU A 213 -6.41 -11.56 -13.57
C LEU A 213 -5.11 -12.22 -13.11
N PHE A 214 -5.21 -13.35 -12.41
CA PHE A 214 -4.05 -14.07 -11.86
C PHE A 214 -4.09 -15.55 -12.27
N GLU A 215 -3.14 -15.98 -13.12
CA GLU A 215 -3.02 -17.39 -13.51
C GLU A 215 -2.71 -18.32 -12.31
N SER A 216 -2.00 -17.80 -11.31
CA SER A 216 -1.74 -18.48 -10.03
C SER A 216 -1.61 -17.46 -8.90
N GLU A 217 -2.62 -17.43 -8.03
CA GLU A 217 -2.64 -16.56 -6.86
C GLU A 217 -1.50 -16.88 -5.88
N ASP A 218 -1.25 -18.17 -5.65
CA ASP A 218 -0.13 -18.64 -4.83
C ASP A 218 1.22 -18.18 -5.36
N LEU A 219 1.43 -18.27 -6.67
CA LEU A 219 2.68 -17.83 -7.28
C LEU A 219 2.85 -16.31 -7.20
N ALA A 220 1.77 -15.54 -7.36
CA ALA A 220 1.79 -14.09 -7.24
C ALA A 220 2.13 -13.68 -5.79
N ILE A 221 1.40 -14.23 -4.80
CA ILE A 221 1.62 -13.96 -3.37
C ILE A 221 3.01 -14.42 -2.92
N GLY A 222 3.41 -15.63 -3.31
CA GLY A 222 4.72 -16.19 -2.97
C GLY A 222 5.88 -15.41 -3.60
N THR A 223 5.69 -14.89 -4.82
CA THR A 223 6.71 -14.05 -5.47
C THR A 223 6.77 -12.65 -4.86
N TYR A 224 5.63 -12.06 -4.49
CA TYR A 224 5.57 -10.83 -3.71
C TYR A 224 6.34 -10.99 -2.39
N ARG A 225 6.01 -12.03 -1.60
CA ARG A 225 6.67 -12.33 -0.32
C ARG A 225 8.18 -12.53 -0.50
N ARG A 226 8.57 -13.24 -1.56
CA ARG A 226 9.98 -13.43 -1.88
C ARG A 226 10.67 -12.11 -2.21
N GLY A 227 10.05 -11.25 -3.01
CA GLY A 227 10.56 -9.92 -3.32
C GLY A 227 10.79 -9.08 -2.07
N ALA A 228 9.80 -9.04 -1.16
CA ALA A 228 9.93 -8.37 0.13
C ALA A 228 11.12 -8.90 0.95
N SER A 229 11.29 -10.23 1.01
CA SER A 229 12.40 -10.87 1.73
C SER A 229 13.79 -10.54 1.18
N GLU A 230 13.89 -10.08 -0.07
CA GLU A 230 15.14 -9.65 -0.70
C GLU A 230 15.37 -8.15 -0.53
N VAL A 231 14.31 -7.33 -0.59
CA VAL A 231 14.39 -5.87 -0.49
C VAL A 231 14.64 -5.41 0.94
N ILE A 232 13.94 -5.97 1.93
CA ILE A 232 14.02 -5.52 3.34
C ILE A 232 15.45 -5.58 3.90
N PRO A 233 16.22 -6.67 3.74
CA PRO A 233 17.63 -6.68 4.14
C PRO A 233 18.44 -5.52 3.55
N GLU A 234 18.26 -5.21 2.27
CA GLU A 234 18.96 -4.11 1.60
C GLU A 234 18.55 -2.73 2.15
N LEU A 235 17.27 -2.54 2.47
CA LEU A 235 16.80 -1.32 3.14
C LEU A 235 17.47 -1.13 4.50
N THR A 236 17.59 -2.18 5.31
CA THR A 236 18.27 -2.08 6.61
C THR A 236 19.77 -1.79 6.48
N VAL A 237 20.44 -2.33 5.44
CA VAL A 237 21.83 -2.00 5.11
C VAL A 237 21.95 -0.52 4.72
N LEU A 238 21.04 -0.04 3.90
CA LEU A 238 21.01 1.34 3.41
C LEU A 238 20.77 2.33 4.55
N ALA A 239 19.78 2.05 5.41
CA ALA A 239 19.49 2.83 6.61
C ALA A 239 20.69 2.89 7.54
N TRP A 240 21.33 1.75 7.83
CA TRP A 240 22.56 1.72 8.62
C TRP A 240 23.66 2.58 8.00
N ARG A 241 23.88 2.48 6.69
CA ARG A 241 24.93 3.23 5.99
C ARG A 241 24.68 4.73 5.99
N LYS A 242 23.43 5.15 5.77
CA LYS A 242 23.07 6.56 5.56
C LYS A 242 22.71 7.31 6.84
N LYS A 243 22.17 6.62 7.85
CA LYS A 243 21.62 7.23 9.07
C LYS A 243 22.21 6.66 10.37
N LYS A 244 23.39 6.03 10.33
CA LYS A 244 24.09 5.43 11.49
C LYS A 244 24.09 6.30 12.76
N LYS A 245 24.35 7.60 12.62
CA LYS A 245 24.42 8.55 13.76
C LYS A 245 23.06 8.67 14.45
N GLN A 246 21.98 8.77 13.68
CA GLN A 246 20.61 8.84 14.19
C GLN A 246 20.21 7.52 14.87
N ILE A 247 20.49 6.39 14.21
CA ILE A 247 20.23 5.05 14.74
C ILE A 247 20.91 4.86 16.11
N ARG A 248 22.20 5.24 16.22
CA ARG A 248 22.94 5.17 17.49
C ARG A 248 22.47 6.16 18.55
N LYS A 249 21.92 7.31 18.14
CA LYS A 249 21.33 8.27 19.08
C LYS A 249 20.10 7.67 19.76
N LEU A 250 19.29 6.92 19.02
CA LEU A 250 18.06 6.29 19.52
C LEU A 250 18.32 5.00 20.28
N THR A 251 19.29 4.20 19.83
CA THR A 251 19.66 2.95 20.49
C THR A 251 21.17 2.90 20.66
N PRO A 252 21.73 3.47 21.73
CA PRO A 252 23.18 3.60 21.92
C PRO A 252 23.97 2.29 21.80
N ALA A 253 23.39 1.17 22.27
CA ALA A 253 24.00 -0.16 22.23
C ALA A 253 23.90 -0.87 20.86
N VAL A 254 23.23 -0.27 19.86
CA VAL A 254 22.96 -0.94 18.59
C VAL A 254 24.24 -1.15 17.77
N THR A 255 24.44 -2.38 17.31
CA THR A 255 25.50 -2.74 16.37
C THR A 255 24.95 -2.94 14.98
N ARG A 256 25.81 -2.92 13.96
CA ARG A 256 25.39 -3.25 12.59
C ARG A 256 24.77 -4.66 12.53
N ARG A 257 25.32 -5.60 13.28
CA ARG A 257 24.89 -7.01 13.28
C ARG A 257 23.49 -7.17 13.88
N THR A 258 23.15 -6.38 14.90
CA THR A 258 21.84 -6.41 15.55
C THR A 258 20.80 -5.57 14.82
N PHE A 259 21.23 -4.59 14.01
CA PHE A 259 20.33 -3.72 13.25
C PHE A 259 19.98 -4.27 11.86
N VAL A 260 20.98 -4.75 11.11
CA VAL A 260 20.78 -5.20 9.74
C VAL A 260 20.07 -6.55 9.75
N TYR A 261 18.84 -6.55 9.24
CA TYR A 261 18.05 -7.77 9.08
C TYR A 261 18.71 -8.68 8.03
N ARG A 262 18.73 -9.98 8.32
CA ARG A 262 19.31 -10.98 7.43
C ARG A 262 18.43 -12.21 7.43
N ILE A 263 18.12 -12.68 6.25
CA ILE A 263 17.46 -13.97 6.04
C ILE A 263 18.12 -14.69 4.88
N SER A 264 18.60 -15.90 5.12
CA SER A 264 19.09 -16.75 4.03
C SER A 264 17.93 -17.36 3.29
N ARG A 265 18.15 -17.71 2.02
CA ARG A 265 17.14 -18.42 1.23
C ARG A 265 16.68 -19.73 1.91
N ARG A 266 17.61 -20.47 2.52
CA ARG A 266 17.28 -21.71 3.25
C ARG A 266 16.36 -21.45 4.44
N GLN A 267 16.60 -20.38 5.19
CA GLN A 267 15.72 -19.98 6.30
C GLN A 267 14.34 -19.57 5.78
N TYR A 268 14.30 -18.75 4.72
CA TYR A 268 13.04 -18.38 4.06
C TYR A 268 12.24 -19.61 3.61
N GLU A 269 12.87 -20.52 2.88
CA GLU A 269 12.19 -21.70 2.32
C GLU A 269 11.75 -22.70 3.40
N ALA A 270 12.48 -22.78 4.51
CA ALA A 270 12.10 -23.61 5.65
C ALA A 270 10.83 -23.10 6.33
N GLU A 271 10.54 -21.81 6.21
CA GLU A 271 9.47 -21.16 6.97
C GLU A 271 8.23 -20.86 6.11
N TRP A 272 8.41 -20.32 4.91
CA TRP A 272 7.30 -19.91 4.03
C TRP A 272 7.22 -20.70 2.72
N GLY A 273 8.00 -21.77 2.60
CA GLY A 273 7.99 -22.65 1.44
C GLY A 273 8.71 -22.07 0.22
N ASN A 274 8.51 -22.72 -0.93
CA ASN A 274 9.32 -22.49 -2.13
C ASN A 274 8.51 -22.17 -3.41
N GLU A 275 7.23 -21.86 -3.24
CA GLU A 275 6.29 -21.49 -4.30
C GLU A 275 6.49 -20.03 -4.73
N TYR A 276 7.57 -19.78 -5.45
CA TYR A 276 7.88 -18.49 -6.05
C TYR A 276 8.75 -18.67 -7.30
N ILE A 277 8.75 -17.69 -8.19
CA ILE A 277 9.52 -17.79 -9.44
C ILE A 277 11.02 -17.74 -9.16
N ARG A 278 11.76 -18.76 -9.65
CA ARG A 278 13.21 -18.87 -9.48
C ARG A 278 13.97 -18.29 -10.69
N PRO A 279 15.00 -17.45 -10.48
CA PRO A 279 15.85 -16.95 -11.58
C PRO A 279 16.56 -18.05 -12.41
N ARG A 280 16.88 -19.21 -11.81
CA ARG A 280 17.64 -20.30 -12.47
C ARG A 280 16.79 -21.20 -13.39
N PHE A 281 15.47 -21.27 -13.22
CA PHE A 281 14.59 -22.07 -14.08
C PHE A 281 14.52 -21.48 -15.50
N LEU A 282 14.58 -20.14 -15.58
CA LEU A 282 14.60 -19.36 -16.82
C LEU A 282 15.88 -19.59 -17.65
N ARG A 283 17.03 -19.80 -17.01
CA ARG A 283 18.30 -20.04 -17.71
C ARG A 283 18.39 -21.44 -18.36
N ARG A 284 17.59 -22.41 -17.88
CA ARG A 284 17.63 -23.81 -18.35
C ARG A 284 16.67 -24.06 -19.51
N VAL A 285 15.57 -23.33 -19.58
CA VAL A 285 14.58 -23.40 -20.68
C VAL A 285 15.00 -22.57 -21.90
N TRP A 286 15.84 -21.54 -21.73
CA TRP A 286 16.11 -20.52 -22.77
C TRP A 286 17.54 -20.49 -23.33
N GLY A 287 18.21 -21.65 -23.39
CA GLY A 287 19.60 -21.74 -23.85
C GLY A 287 19.85 -21.50 -25.35
N ARG A 288 18.83 -21.33 -26.22
CA ARG A 288 19.05 -21.37 -27.69
C ARG A 288 18.15 -20.49 -28.57
N VAL A 289 17.42 -19.49 -28.06
CA VAL A 289 16.60 -18.62 -28.92
C VAL A 289 16.88 -17.15 -28.60
N LYS A 290 17.26 -16.35 -29.62
CA LYS A 290 17.34 -14.88 -29.54
C LYS A 290 15.96 -14.35 -29.09
N PRO A 291 15.83 -13.72 -27.92
CA PRO A 291 14.53 -13.34 -27.41
C PRO A 291 14.02 -12.09 -28.13
N ARG A 292 12.81 -12.18 -28.72
CA ARG A 292 11.91 -11.02 -28.77
C ARG A 292 11.62 -10.62 -27.31
N PRO A 293 11.58 -9.33 -26.95
CA PRO A 293 11.55 -8.91 -25.55
C PRO A 293 10.21 -9.31 -24.90
N THR A 294 10.23 -10.38 -24.08
CA THR A 294 9.09 -10.82 -23.27
C THR A 294 8.98 -10.00 -21.97
N LEU A 295 7.82 -10.07 -21.31
CA LEU A 295 7.49 -9.44 -20.00
C LEU A 295 8.59 -9.62 -18.93
N LEU A 296 9.40 -10.67 -19.02
CA LEU A 296 10.56 -10.94 -18.16
C LEU A 296 11.68 -9.89 -18.26
N VAL A 297 11.93 -9.34 -19.46
CA VAL A 297 12.92 -8.24 -19.65
C VAL A 297 12.39 -6.96 -19.03
N LYS A 298 11.08 -6.70 -19.12
CA LYS A 298 10.42 -5.58 -18.43
C LYS A 298 10.47 -5.75 -16.91
N PHE A 299 10.30 -6.97 -16.39
CA PHE A 299 10.43 -7.35 -14.98
C PHE A 299 11.85 -7.11 -14.43
N LEU A 300 12.89 -7.57 -15.14
CA LEU A 300 14.27 -7.26 -14.77
C LEU A 300 14.51 -5.76 -14.88
N VAL A 301 14.00 -5.07 -15.91
CA VAL A 301 14.11 -3.62 -16.01
C VAL A 301 13.42 -2.89 -14.85
N PHE A 302 12.25 -3.30 -14.36
CA PHE A 302 11.57 -2.70 -13.20
C PHE A 302 12.39 -2.89 -11.90
N VAL A 303 12.80 -4.12 -11.61
CA VAL A 303 13.61 -4.43 -10.42
C VAL A 303 15.02 -3.80 -10.50
N PHE A 304 15.66 -3.78 -11.67
CA PHE A 304 16.96 -3.11 -11.91
C PHE A 304 16.87 -1.59 -12.15
N GLN A 305 15.67 -1.02 -12.30
CA GLN A 305 15.44 0.42 -12.30
C GLN A 305 15.18 0.96 -10.89
N LEU A 306 14.65 0.12 -9.99
CA LEU A 306 14.45 0.42 -8.57
C LEU A 306 15.71 0.14 -7.74
N LEU A 307 16.43 -0.95 -8.02
CA LEU A 307 17.71 -1.25 -7.36
C LEU A 307 18.87 -0.52 -8.03
N PRO A 308 19.81 0.09 -7.27
CA PRO A 308 21.02 0.67 -7.84
C PRO A 308 21.84 -0.44 -8.51
N LYS A 309 22.11 -0.28 -9.82
CA LYS A 309 22.83 -1.26 -10.65
C LYS A 309 24.15 -1.65 -9.98
N VAL A 310 24.37 -2.95 -9.78
CA VAL A 310 25.45 -3.48 -8.94
C VAL A 310 26.83 -3.13 -9.53
N GLY A 311 27.63 -2.46 -8.71
CA GLY A 311 29.03 -2.06 -8.93
C GLY A 311 29.49 -1.13 -7.79
N ARG A 312 30.80 -1.00 -7.55
CA ARG A 312 31.34 -0.31 -6.35
C ARG A 312 30.91 1.17 -6.17
N LEU A 313 30.37 1.85 -7.19
CA LEU A 313 29.90 3.24 -7.10
C LEU A 313 28.86 3.57 -8.22
N GLN A 314 27.55 3.42 -7.98
CA GLN A 314 26.51 4.11 -8.77
C GLN A 314 25.43 4.72 -7.85
N THR A 315 25.71 5.93 -7.39
CA THR A 315 25.00 6.70 -6.36
C THR A 315 24.14 7.84 -6.95
N LEU A 316 23.22 7.58 -7.89
CA LEU A 316 22.59 8.69 -8.63
C LEU A 316 21.05 8.79 -8.72
N SER A 317 20.23 7.85 -8.19
CA SER A 317 18.75 8.03 -8.21
C SER A 317 18.05 7.98 -6.86
N PHE A 318 18.52 7.14 -5.92
CA PHE A 318 17.97 7.07 -4.57
C PHE A 318 18.51 8.23 -3.73
N ARG A 319 17.62 9.11 -3.27
CA ARG A 319 17.94 10.26 -2.42
C ARG A 319 17.29 10.06 -1.06
N ILE A 320 17.99 10.42 0.00
CA ILE A 320 17.40 10.48 1.34
C ILE A 320 16.37 11.62 1.30
N PRO A 321 15.22 11.50 1.98
CA PRO A 321 14.27 12.60 2.04
C PRO A 321 14.94 13.85 2.61
N THR A 322 14.53 15.03 2.11
CA THR A 322 14.94 16.31 2.71
C THR A 322 14.35 16.42 4.13
N PRO A 323 14.90 17.26 5.03
CA PRO A 323 14.30 17.46 6.35
C PRO A 323 12.83 17.92 6.28
N GLU A 324 12.45 18.64 5.23
CA GLU A 324 11.08 19.03 4.96
C GLU A 324 10.22 17.82 4.55
N ALA A 325 10.70 16.99 3.62
CA ALA A 325 10.03 15.74 3.25
C ALA A 325 9.89 14.78 4.44
N GLU A 326 10.89 14.68 5.33
CA GLU A 326 10.78 13.89 6.57
C GLU A 326 9.72 14.45 7.52
N ARG A 327 9.50 15.78 7.57
CA ARG A 327 8.43 16.38 8.38
C ARG A 327 7.05 16.10 7.79
N LEU A 328 6.90 16.23 6.47
CA LEU A 328 5.65 15.88 5.77
C LEU A 328 5.28 14.42 6.03
N PHE A 329 6.27 13.55 5.92
CA PHE A 329 6.16 12.13 6.19
C PHE A 329 5.69 11.79 7.61
N VAL A 330 6.30 12.39 8.64
CA VAL A 330 5.88 12.15 10.04
C VAL A 330 4.45 12.66 10.25
N LYS A 331 4.14 13.84 9.73
CA LYS A 331 2.79 14.42 9.84
C LYS A 331 1.74 13.56 9.14
N SER A 332 2.04 13.04 7.95
CA SER A 332 1.10 12.19 7.20
C SER A 332 0.85 10.88 7.92
N PHE A 333 1.86 10.28 8.54
CA PHE A 333 1.67 9.08 9.38
C PHE A 333 0.74 9.30 10.56
N ASP A 334 1.00 10.35 11.34
CA ASP A 334 0.17 10.67 12.49
C ASP A 334 -1.28 10.93 12.03
N THR A 335 -1.44 11.65 10.91
CA THR A 335 -2.75 11.93 10.32
C THR A 335 -3.46 10.66 9.86
N THR A 336 -2.75 9.70 9.25
CA THR A 336 -3.39 8.41 8.91
C THR A 336 -3.79 7.66 10.14
N VAL A 337 -2.90 7.53 11.14
CA VAL A 337 -3.23 6.77 12.34
C VAL A 337 -4.51 7.32 12.98
N GLU A 338 -4.69 8.65 13.00
CA GLU A 338 -5.93 9.27 13.45
C GLU A 338 -7.13 8.99 12.53
N ARG A 339 -6.96 9.10 11.20
CA ARG A 339 -8.02 8.75 10.23
C ARG A 339 -8.47 7.30 10.40
N TYR A 340 -7.53 6.36 10.42
CA TYR A 340 -7.80 4.94 10.55
C TYR A 340 -8.41 4.60 11.91
N ARG A 341 -7.99 5.26 13.00
CA ARG A 341 -8.67 5.15 14.30
C ARG A 341 -10.12 5.59 14.22
N ALA A 342 -10.39 6.73 13.57
CA ALA A 342 -11.76 7.22 13.42
C ALA A 342 -12.62 6.26 12.58
N GLU A 343 -12.08 5.70 11.50
CA GLU A 343 -12.74 4.67 10.68
C GLU A 343 -13.01 3.39 11.48
N LEU A 344 -12.06 2.92 12.29
CA LEU A 344 -12.25 1.77 13.19
C LEU A 344 -13.34 2.02 14.25
N ILE A 345 -13.40 3.24 14.81
CA ILE A 345 -14.45 3.63 15.76
C ILE A 345 -15.81 3.68 15.07
N ALA A 346 -15.89 4.25 13.86
CA ALA A 346 -17.13 4.27 13.08
C ALA A 346 -17.58 2.86 12.70
N LEU A 347 -16.63 1.96 12.39
CA LEU A 347 -16.92 0.54 12.15
C LEU A 347 -17.52 -0.14 13.37
N ASP A 348 -16.91 0.03 14.55
CA ASP A 348 -17.40 -0.53 15.82
C ASP A 348 -18.81 -0.02 16.15
N ALA A 349 -19.11 1.24 15.81
CA ALA A 349 -20.42 1.85 15.97
C ALA A 349 -21.45 1.47 14.89
N GLY A 350 -21.09 0.68 13.86
CA GLY A 350 -21.95 0.35 12.74
C GLY A 350 -22.26 1.54 11.80
N GLN A 351 -21.41 2.55 11.82
CA GLN A 351 -21.56 3.83 11.11
C GLN A 351 -20.49 4.08 10.04
N LEU A 352 -19.62 3.10 9.77
CA LEU A 352 -18.60 3.23 8.73
C LEU A 352 -19.24 3.50 7.37
N ARG A 353 -18.79 4.58 6.74
CA ARG A 353 -19.11 4.96 5.36
C ARG A 353 -17.84 5.46 4.69
N LEU A 354 -17.31 4.67 3.77
CA LEU A 354 -16.10 4.99 3.02
C LEU A 354 -16.47 5.56 1.65
N ALA A 355 -16.01 6.77 1.36
CA ALA A 355 -16.15 7.34 0.03
C ALA A 355 -15.20 6.62 -0.96
N ASN A 356 -15.59 6.57 -2.23
CA ASN A 356 -14.70 6.13 -3.29
C ASN A 356 -13.73 7.27 -3.61
N GLU A 357 -12.49 7.09 -3.16
CA GLU A 357 -11.40 8.05 -3.28
C GLU A 357 -10.26 7.48 -4.15
N ASP A 358 -9.61 8.35 -4.90
CA ASP A 358 -8.38 8.04 -5.62
C ASP A 358 -7.22 8.00 -4.64
N PHE A 359 -6.56 6.85 -4.51
CA PHE A 359 -5.52 6.65 -3.52
C PHE A 359 -4.30 7.55 -3.71
N ASP A 360 -4.04 8.07 -4.90
CA ASP A 360 -2.91 8.95 -5.15
C ASP A 360 -3.25 10.43 -4.87
N THR A 361 -4.45 10.87 -5.22
CA THR A 361 -4.86 12.28 -5.01
C THR A 361 -5.61 12.51 -3.69
N GLY A 362 -6.12 11.46 -3.05
CA GLY A 362 -6.98 11.49 -1.87
C GLY A 362 -8.34 12.17 -2.10
N LYS A 363 -8.75 12.35 -3.35
CA LYS A 363 -10.00 13.03 -3.72
C LYS A 363 -11.07 12.04 -4.15
N PRO A 364 -12.36 12.43 -4.13
CA PRO A 364 -13.43 11.62 -4.70
C PRO A 364 -13.16 11.26 -6.16
N THR A 365 -13.26 9.98 -6.50
CA THR A 365 -13.08 9.45 -7.85
C THR A 365 -14.10 10.06 -8.83
N ARG A 366 -13.61 10.75 -9.87
CA ARG A 366 -14.45 11.38 -10.91
C ARG A 366 -13.79 11.33 -12.28
N ALA A 367 -14.59 11.26 -13.35
CA ALA A 367 -14.08 11.30 -14.71
C ALA A 367 -13.28 12.59 -14.98
N GLY A 368 -12.11 12.44 -15.59
CA GLY A 368 -11.21 13.53 -15.92
C GLY A 368 -10.43 14.12 -14.72
N GLU A 369 -10.64 13.64 -13.49
CA GLU A 369 -9.87 14.08 -12.33
C GLU A 369 -8.47 13.46 -12.35
N TYR A 370 -8.39 12.14 -12.55
CA TYR A 370 -7.14 11.41 -12.57
C TYR A 370 -7.06 10.44 -13.74
N LYS A 371 -5.93 10.48 -14.45
CA LYS A 371 -5.76 9.74 -15.71
C LYS A 371 -5.85 8.22 -15.50
N LEU A 372 -5.26 7.68 -14.45
CA LEU A 372 -5.29 6.23 -14.22
C LEU A 372 -6.70 5.76 -13.83
N ALA A 373 -7.47 6.59 -13.12
CA ALA A 373 -8.88 6.30 -12.84
C ALA A 373 -9.68 6.20 -14.15
N ASP A 374 -9.54 7.18 -15.05
CA ASP A 374 -10.21 7.16 -16.36
C ASP A 374 -9.85 5.91 -17.19
N GLU A 375 -8.56 5.58 -17.28
CA GLU A 375 -8.09 4.41 -18.02
C GLU A 375 -8.61 3.10 -17.41
N THR A 376 -8.71 3.05 -16.08
CA THR A 376 -9.16 1.85 -15.35
C THR A 376 -10.67 1.65 -15.46
N TYR A 377 -11.47 2.72 -15.37
CA TYR A 377 -12.92 2.65 -15.64
C TYR A 377 -13.20 2.21 -17.07
N ALA A 378 -12.43 2.69 -18.06
CA ALA A 378 -12.59 2.28 -19.45
C ALA A 378 -12.24 0.80 -19.65
N GLU A 379 -11.15 0.31 -19.04
CA GLU A 379 -10.79 -1.11 -19.11
C GLU A 379 -11.80 -2.01 -18.37
N LEU A 380 -12.34 -1.58 -17.23
CA LEU A 380 -13.40 -2.30 -16.53
C LEU A 380 -14.66 -2.43 -17.39
N LEU A 381 -15.10 -1.33 -18.01
CA LEU A 381 -16.26 -1.33 -18.89
C LEU A 381 -16.07 -2.29 -20.07
N ASP A 382 -14.92 -2.25 -20.75
CA ASP A 382 -14.59 -3.13 -21.86
C ASP A 382 -14.62 -4.61 -21.45
N ARG A 383 -14.01 -4.95 -20.31
CA ARG A 383 -14.00 -6.33 -19.80
C ARG A 383 -15.40 -6.84 -19.45
N LEU A 384 -16.25 -5.99 -18.89
CA LEU A 384 -17.65 -6.34 -18.61
C LEU A 384 -18.45 -6.51 -19.92
N ALA A 385 -18.24 -5.65 -20.91
CA ALA A 385 -18.89 -5.71 -22.21
C ALA A 385 -18.53 -7.00 -22.98
N GLN A 386 -17.28 -7.46 -22.89
CA GLN A 386 -16.83 -8.73 -23.50
C GLN A 386 -17.62 -9.95 -23.00
N ASN A 387 -18.13 -9.91 -21.77
CA ASN A 387 -19.02 -10.93 -21.21
C ASN A 387 -20.49 -10.48 -21.15
N ARG A 388 -20.88 -9.51 -21.99
CA ARG A 388 -22.23 -8.96 -22.10
C ARG A 388 -22.84 -8.57 -20.76
N PHE A 389 -22.02 -8.04 -19.86
CA PHE A 389 -22.42 -7.58 -18.53
C PHE A 389 -23.06 -8.65 -17.64
N ARG A 390 -22.90 -9.95 -17.95
CA ARG A 390 -23.54 -11.06 -17.21
C ARG A 390 -23.22 -11.10 -15.72
N ALA A 391 -22.03 -10.65 -15.35
CA ALA A 391 -21.54 -10.63 -13.98
C ALA A 391 -21.61 -9.23 -13.34
N ALA A 392 -22.16 -8.22 -14.02
CA ALA A 392 -22.33 -6.89 -13.45
C ALA A 392 -23.44 -6.90 -12.39
N THR A 393 -23.24 -6.19 -11.28
CA THR A 393 -24.28 -5.96 -10.27
C THR A 393 -24.99 -4.63 -10.53
N PRO A 394 -26.20 -4.41 -9.97
CA PRO A 394 -26.88 -3.12 -10.05
C PRO A 394 -26.01 -1.96 -9.56
N GLU A 395 -25.30 -2.15 -8.44
CA GLU A 395 -24.45 -1.15 -7.82
C GLU A 395 -23.24 -0.82 -8.72
N LEU A 396 -22.66 -1.82 -9.38
CA LEU A 396 -21.55 -1.63 -10.30
C LEU A 396 -21.99 -0.84 -11.54
N ARG A 397 -23.17 -1.16 -12.09
CA ARG A 397 -23.74 -0.41 -13.21
C ARG A 397 -24.00 1.03 -12.83
N GLU A 398 -24.64 1.28 -11.68
CA GLU A 398 -24.92 2.62 -11.20
C GLU A 398 -23.63 3.42 -11.06
N ASN A 399 -22.59 2.82 -10.45
CA ASN A 399 -21.30 3.46 -10.29
C ASN A 399 -20.63 3.84 -11.63
N ILE A 400 -20.59 2.92 -12.60
CA ILE A 400 -20.02 3.20 -13.92
C ILE A 400 -20.81 4.31 -14.64
N LEU A 401 -22.15 4.25 -14.62
CA LEU A 401 -22.98 5.27 -15.26
C LEU A 401 -22.84 6.63 -14.57
N ALA A 402 -22.70 6.67 -13.25
CA ALA A 402 -22.45 7.90 -12.50
C ALA A 402 -21.08 8.50 -12.84
N PHE A 403 -20.03 7.66 -12.95
CA PHE A 403 -18.70 8.11 -13.35
C PHE A 403 -18.70 8.80 -14.73
N TYR A 404 -19.47 8.25 -15.68
CA TYR A 404 -19.62 8.80 -17.03
C TYR A 404 -20.85 9.71 -17.24
N SER A 405 -21.43 10.24 -16.16
CA SER A 405 -22.62 11.11 -16.23
C SER A 405 -22.33 12.44 -16.94
N ASP A 406 -21.12 12.98 -16.79
CA ASP A 406 -20.63 14.15 -17.52
C ASP A 406 -19.65 13.73 -18.62
N LEU A 407 -20.19 13.49 -19.82
CA LEU A 407 -19.38 13.19 -21.01
C LEU A 407 -18.57 14.39 -21.51
N SER A 408 -18.72 15.60 -20.95
CA SER A 408 -17.90 16.77 -21.28
C SER A 408 -16.57 16.80 -20.53
N ALA A 409 -16.46 16.10 -19.39
CA ALA A 409 -15.25 15.99 -18.58
C ALA A 409 -14.00 15.61 -19.40
N PRO A 410 -12.78 16.05 -19.01
CA PRO A 410 -11.54 15.83 -19.77
C PRO A 410 -10.99 14.39 -19.61
N ASN A 411 -11.86 13.39 -19.79
CA ASN A 411 -11.54 11.97 -19.63
C ASN A 411 -10.40 11.53 -20.57
N ALA A 412 -9.47 10.73 -20.04
CA ALA A 412 -8.28 10.26 -20.76
C ALA A 412 -8.59 9.53 -22.08
N ALA A 413 -9.72 8.82 -22.19
CA ALA A 413 -10.12 8.10 -23.40
C ALA A 413 -10.36 9.05 -24.60
N LYS A 414 -10.70 10.32 -24.38
CA LYS A 414 -10.92 11.31 -25.44
C LYS A 414 -9.68 11.63 -26.26
N LYS A 415 -8.49 11.29 -25.76
CA LYS A 415 -7.23 11.46 -26.50
C LYS A 415 -7.12 10.52 -27.71
N ASP A 416 -7.97 9.50 -27.77
CA ASP A 416 -8.06 8.53 -28.87
C ASP A 416 -9.52 8.38 -29.29
N LEU A 417 -9.87 8.88 -30.48
CA LEU A 417 -11.24 8.86 -31.00
C LEU A 417 -11.82 7.45 -31.09
N GLY A 418 -11.00 6.45 -31.41
CA GLY A 418 -11.45 5.05 -31.52
C GLY A 418 -11.78 4.46 -30.15
N ARG A 419 -10.93 4.71 -29.15
CA ARG A 419 -11.21 4.32 -27.76
C ARG A 419 -12.43 5.02 -27.21
N TRP A 420 -12.56 6.33 -27.46
CA TRP A 420 -13.72 7.11 -27.02
C TRP A 420 -15.03 6.57 -27.63
N GLN A 421 -15.07 6.34 -28.94
CA GLN A 421 -16.26 5.78 -29.60
C GLN A 421 -16.59 4.37 -29.12
N LYS A 422 -15.58 3.53 -28.86
CA LYS A 422 -15.78 2.19 -28.29
C LYS A 422 -16.42 2.29 -26.90
N MET A 423 -15.85 3.11 -26.02
CA MET A 423 -16.35 3.33 -24.66
C MET A 423 -17.81 3.84 -24.66
N LEU A 424 -18.15 4.77 -25.55
CA LEU A 424 -19.54 5.26 -25.69
C LEU A 424 -20.52 4.14 -26.09
N ARG A 425 -20.14 3.26 -27.03
CA ARG A 425 -20.96 2.11 -27.40
C ARG A 425 -21.16 1.16 -26.23
N GLU A 426 -20.09 0.83 -25.51
CA GLU A 426 -20.17 -0.05 -24.34
C GLU A 426 -21.01 0.56 -23.20
N LEU A 427 -21.01 1.89 -23.04
CA LEU A 427 -21.91 2.57 -22.11
C LEU A 427 -23.38 2.43 -22.53
N ASP A 428 -23.69 2.53 -23.82
CA ASP A 428 -25.05 2.34 -24.31
C ASP A 428 -25.49 0.87 -24.17
N GLU A 429 -24.59 -0.08 -24.40
CA GLU A 429 -24.83 -1.50 -24.11
C GLU A 429 -25.08 -1.75 -22.61
N LEU A 430 -24.29 -1.12 -21.71
CA LEU A 430 -24.49 -1.22 -20.26
C LEU A 430 -25.86 -0.65 -19.83
N LYS A 431 -26.30 0.46 -20.43
CA LYS A 431 -27.65 1.03 -20.17
C LYS A 431 -28.76 0.08 -20.62
N ALA A 432 -28.55 -0.61 -21.74
CA ALA A 432 -29.53 -1.56 -22.29
C ALA A 432 -29.48 -2.94 -21.61
N ALA A 433 -28.38 -3.28 -20.92
CA ALA A 433 -28.19 -4.59 -20.32
C ALA A 433 -29.24 -4.90 -19.25
N GLN A 434 -29.77 -6.13 -19.30
CA GLN A 434 -30.54 -6.71 -18.19
C GLN A 434 -29.58 -7.20 -17.13
N ILE A 435 -29.51 -6.47 -16.03
CA ILE A 435 -28.71 -6.84 -14.87
C ILE A 435 -29.62 -7.56 -13.87
N PRO A 436 -29.26 -8.78 -13.43
CA PRO A 436 -30.01 -9.49 -12.39
C PRO A 436 -30.18 -8.59 -11.17
N ALA A 437 -31.39 -8.52 -10.63
CA ALA A 437 -31.63 -7.82 -9.37
C ALA A 437 -30.73 -8.42 -8.27
N ALA A 438 -30.21 -7.57 -7.39
CA ALA A 438 -29.40 -8.03 -6.26
C ALA A 438 -30.14 -9.15 -5.52
N ALA A 439 -29.52 -10.32 -5.37
CA ALA A 439 -30.06 -11.36 -4.52
C ALA A 439 -30.16 -10.78 -3.11
N LYS A 440 -31.38 -10.75 -2.55
CA LYS A 440 -31.56 -10.34 -1.15
C LYS A 440 -30.67 -11.24 -0.30
N ALA A 441 -29.75 -10.63 0.47
CA ALA A 441 -28.97 -11.37 1.43
C ALA A 441 -29.92 -12.13 2.38
N PRO A 442 -29.69 -13.41 2.68
CA PRO A 442 -30.43 -14.08 3.74
C PRO A 442 -30.16 -13.31 5.05
N ASN A 443 -31.24 -12.97 5.75
CA ASN A 443 -31.23 -12.24 7.03
C ASN A 443 -30.34 -12.89 8.09
#